data_AF-A0A0S8EW77-F1
#
_entry.id   AF-A0A0S8EW77-F1
#
_cell.length_a   1.000
_cell.length_b   1.000
_cell.length_c   1.000
_cell.angle_alpha   90.00
_cell.angle_beta   90.00
_cell.angle_gamma   90.00
#
_symmetry.space_group_name_H-M   'P 1'
#
loop_
_entity.id
_entity.type
_entity.pdbx_description
1 polymer ?
#
loop_
_entity_poly.entity_id
_entity_poly.type
_entity_poly.pdbx_seq_one_letter_code
_entity_poly.pdbx_strand_id
1 'polypeptide(L)'
;EESHRQIMEISDAFARAHELGMVCVLWCYLRNDAFKKDGTDYHVASDLTGQANHLGVTLGADIVKQKQAQNNGGFTAIGFGKTHKKMYTDLASDHPIDLTRYQVANCYMGRVGMINSGGASGENDLAQAVRTAVINKRAGGMGLISGRKAFQKPMKDGVELLNAIQDVYLEPGITIA
;
A
#
# COMPACT_ATOMS: atom_id res chain seq x y z
N GLU A 1 21.02 5.51 3.56
CA GLU A 1 22.26 4.75 3.84
C GLU A 1 22.02 3.26 3.65
N GLU A 2 21.06 2.65 4.34
CA GLU A 2 20.80 1.21 4.26
C GLU A 2 20.09 0.69 2.99
N SER A 3 19.45 1.56 2.21
CA SER A 3 18.55 1.13 1.14
C SER A 3 19.21 0.25 0.08
N HIS A 4 20.45 0.55 -0.32
CA HIS A 4 21.15 -0.24 -1.33
C HIS A 4 21.40 -1.67 -0.87
N ARG A 5 21.92 -1.83 0.36
CA ARG A 5 22.15 -3.14 0.97
C ARG A 5 20.85 -3.93 1.12
N GLN A 6 19.79 -3.30 1.65
CA GLN A 6 18.48 -3.94 1.81
C GLN A 6 17.88 -4.40 0.49
N ILE A 7 18.02 -3.61 -0.58
CA ILE A 7 17.54 -3.99 -1.92
C ILE A 7 18.26 -5.26 -2.40
N MET A 8 19.59 -5.32 -2.28
CA MET A 8 20.36 -6.49 -2.70
C MET A 8 20.01 -7.73 -1.87
N GLU A 9 20.01 -7.62 -0.55
CA GLU A 9 19.71 -8.74 0.35
C GLU A 9 18.30 -9.30 0.15
N ILE A 10 17.31 -8.45 -0.10
CA ILE A 10 15.93 -8.89 -0.38
C ILE A 10 15.85 -9.58 -1.74
N SER A 11 16.54 -9.08 -2.76
CA SER A 11 16.60 -9.74 -4.08
C SER A 11 17.13 -11.16 -3.97
N ASP A 12 18.25 -11.35 -3.27
CA ASP A 12 18.86 -12.67 -3.09
C ASP A 12 17.98 -13.60 -2.25
N ALA A 13 17.39 -13.07 -1.16
CA ALA A 13 16.49 -13.83 -0.32
C ALA A 13 15.22 -14.29 -1.05
N PHE A 14 14.64 -13.43 -1.88
CA PHE A 14 13.43 -13.75 -2.65
C PHE A 14 13.73 -14.76 -3.75
N ALA A 15 14.84 -14.61 -4.48
CA ALA A 15 15.29 -15.62 -5.44
C ALA A 15 15.43 -17.00 -4.77
N ARG A 16 16.06 -17.07 -3.60
CA ARG A 16 16.18 -18.33 -2.85
C ARG A 16 14.84 -18.87 -2.35
N ALA A 17 13.95 -18.00 -1.88
CA ALA A 17 12.63 -18.41 -1.44
C ALA A 17 11.80 -19.01 -2.60
N HIS A 18 11.91 -18.43 -3.80
CA HIS A 18 11.26 -18.95 -5.00
C HIS A 18 11.81 -20.29 -5.45
N GLU A 19 13.13 -20.52 -5.37
CA GLU A 19 13.73 -21.85 -5.60
C GLU A 19 13.17 -22.93 -4.65
N LEU A 20 12.73 -22.52 -3.46
CA LEU A 20 12.14 -23.40 -2.44
C LEU A 20 10.61 -23.47 -2.53
N GLY A 21 9.98 -22.79 -3.50
CA GLY A 21 8.53 -22.76 -3.66
C GLY A 21 7.79 -21.93 -2.59
N MET A 22 8.46 -20.97 -1.96
CA MET A 22 7.88 -20.10 -0.93
C MET A 22 7.33 -18.80 -1.52
N VAL A 23 6.25 -18.27 -0.93
CA VAL A 23 5.70 -16.95 -1.28
C VAL A 23 6.46 -15.83 -0.56
N CYS A 24 6.72 -14.75 -1.27
CA CYS A 24 7.45 -13.58 -0.79
C CYS A 24 6.52 -12.37 -0.65
N VAL A 25 6.34 -11.89 0.58
CA VAL A 25 5.56 -10.69 0.88
C VAL A 25 6.50 -9.57 1.32
N LEU A 26 6.46 -8.41 0.64
CA LEU A 26 7.39 -7.31 0.89
C LEU A 26 6.70 -6.03 1.40
N TRP A 27 7.18 -5.51 2.52
CA TRP A 27 6.74 -4.25 3.09
C TRP A 27 7.52 -3.10 2.46
N CYS A 28 6.92 -2.38 1.51
CA CYS A 28 7.59 -1.34 0.74
C CYS A 28 7.49 0.04 1.42
N TYR A 29 7.83 0.11 2.71
CA TYR A 29 7.63 1.35 3.48
C TYR A 29 8.73 2.37 3.25
N LEU A 30 8.30 3.59 2.93
CA LEU A 30 9.15 4.76 2.87
C LEU A 30 9.67 5.11 4.27
N ARG A 31 10.96 5.42 4.36
CA ARG A 31 11.65 5.88 5.56
C ARG A 31 12.71 6.91 5.17
N ASN A 32 12.32 8.17 5.11
CA ASN A 32 13.25 9.26 4.81
C ASN A 32 12.70 10.58 5.38
N ASP A 33 13.46 11.21 6.28
CA ASP A 33 13.03 12.47 6.91
C ASP A 33 12.84 13.60 5.89
N ALA A 34 13.49 13.53 4.72
CA ALA A 34 13.29 14.48 3.63
C ALA A 34 11.87 14.43 3.02
N PHE A 35 11.08 13.39 3.30
CA PHE A 35 9.68 13.30 2.86
C PHE A 35 8.73 14.11 3.73
N LYS A 36 9.21 14.75 4.80
CA LYS A 36 8.47 15.81 5.49
C LYS A 36 8.92 17.15 4.96
N LYS A 37 8.03 17.87 4.29
CA LYS A 37 8.34 19.13 3.62
C LYS A 37 7.22 20.13 3.87
N ASP A 38 7.61 21.32 4.32
CA ASP A 38 6.72 22.47 4.53
C ASP A 38 5.46 22.11 5.35
N GLY A 39 5.64 21.34 6.43
CA GLY A 39 4.57 20.91 7.33
C GLY A 39 3.75 19.71 6.84
N THR A 40 3.99 19.21 5.62
CA THR A 40 3.29 18.06 5.04
C THR A 40 4.15 16.79 5.09
N ASP A 41 3.56 15.66 5.48
CA ASP A 41 4.21 14.35 5.46
C ASP A 41 3.84 13.57 4.19
N TYR A 42 4.83 13.34 3.31
CA TYR A 42 4.68 12.64 2.03
C TYR A 42 5.05 11.14 2.11
N HIS A 43 5.28 10.56 3.29
CA HIS A 43 5.56 9.12 3.41
C HIS A 43 4.43 8.21 2.92
N VAL A 44 3.23 8.76 2.72
CA VAL A 44 2.05 8.08 2.16
C VAL A 44 1.60 8.70 0.83
N ALA A 45 2.48 9.46 0.18
CA ALA A 45 2.20 10.04 -1.14
C ALA A 45 2.10 8.94 -2.17
N SER A 46 1.05 8.99 -2.99
CA SER A 46 0.77 7.97 -4.00
C SER A 46 1.94 7.77 -4.97
N ASP A 47 2.57 8.85 -5.44
CA ASP A 47 3.73 8.80 -6.33
C ASP A 47 4.98 8.18 -5.67
N LEU A 48 5.34 8.62 -4.47
CA LEU A 48 6.50 8.08 -3.74
C LEU A 48 6.30 6.61 -3.36
N THR A 49 5.13 6.27 -2.84
CA THR A 49 4.80 4.89 -2.45
C THR A 49 4.65 3.98 -3.66
N GLY A 50 4.14 4.50 -4.79
CA GLY A 50 4.12 3.80 -6.08
C GLY A 50 5.52 3.41 -6.53
N GLN A 51 6.50 4.32 -6.45
CA GLN A 51 7.88 3.97 -6.77
C GLN A 51 8.45 2.87 -5.86
N ALA A 52 8.18 2.93 -4.56
CA ALA A 52 8.61 1.88 -3.64
C ALA A 52 7.95 0.52 -3.96
N ASN A 53 6.67 0.53 -4.32
CA ASN A 53 5.97 -0.68 -4.75
C ASN A 53 6.60 -1.27 -6.03
N HIS A 54 6.89 -0.42 -7.02
CA HIS A 54 7.52 -0.83 -8.28
C HIS A 54 8.88 -1.49 -8.05
N LEU A 55 9.70 -0.93 -7.15
CA LEU A 55 10.95 -1.56 -6.72
C LEU A 55 10.68 -2.92 -6.08
N GLY A 56 9.72 -3.01 -5.16
CA GLY A 56 9.38 -4.27 -4.50
C GLY A 56 8.95 -5.37 -5.48
N VAL A 57 8.15 -5.02 -6.48
CA VAL A 57 7.78 -5.94 -7.56
C VAL A 57 8.99 -6.38 -8.38
N THR A 58 9.89 -5.44 -8.70
CA THR A 58 11.12 -5.75 -9.45
C THR A 58 12.06 -6.69 -8.68
N LEU A 59 12.00 -6.68 -7.34
CA LEU A 59 12.77 -7.57 -6.47
C LEU A 59 12.15 -8.97 -6.31
N GLY A 60 11.05 -9.26 -6.99
CA GLY A 60 10.39 -10.58 -6.94
C GLY A 60 9.36 -10.73 -5.82
N ALA A 61 8.76 -9.63 -5.33
CA ALA A 61 7.63 -9.78 -4.41
C ALA A 61 6.44 -10.46 -5.13
N ASP A 62 5.81 -11.42 -4.45
CA ASP A 62 4.52 -12.00 -4.87
C ASP A 62 3.35 -11.15 -4.36
N ILE A 63 3.54 -10.53 -3.19
CA ILE A 63 2.60 -9.56 -2.61
C ILE A 63 3.38 -8.36 -2.06
N VAL A 64 2.96 -7.16 -2.44
CA VAL A 64 3.43 -5.89 -1.88
C VAL A 64 2.48 -5.42 -0.79
N LYS A 65 3.05 -5.08 0.36
CA LYS A 65 2.35 -4.47 1.48
C LYS A 65 2.71 -2.99 1.58
N GLN A 66 1.72 -2.12 1.44
CA GLN A 66 1.89 -0.67 1.45
C GLN A 66 0.86 0.05 2.34
N LYS A 67 1.18 1.23 2.89
CA LYS A 67 0.18 2.11 3.52
C LYS A 67 -0.73 2.68 2.44
N GLN A 68 -2.04 2.75 2.71
CA GLN A 68 -2.96 3.40 1.77
C GLN A 68 -2.54 4.86 1.56
N ALA A 69 -2.50 5.29 0.29
CA ALA A 69 -2.15 6.66 -0.03
C ALA A 69 -3.18 7.65 0.52
N GLN A 70 -2.71 8.79 1.03
CA GLN A 70 -3.56 9.85 1.59
C GLN A 70 -3.32 11.21 0.92
N ASN A 71 -2.21 11.35 0.21
CA ASN A 71 -1.86 12.53 -0.56
C ASN A 71 -1.07 12.10 -1.81
N ASN A 72 -0.62 13.07 -2.59
CA ASN A 72 0.16 12.87 -3.80
C ASN A 72 1.19 13.99 -3.97
N GLY A 73 2.00 13.94 -5.03
CA GLY A 73 2.92 15.02 -5.37
C GLY A 73 4.17 15.07 -4.50
N GLY A 74 4.52 13.96 -3.84
CA GLY A 74 5.71 13.90 -3.00
C GLY A 74 6.99 14.13 -3.80
N PHE A 75 7.10 13.62 -5.03
CA PHE A 75 8.26 13.88 -5.90
C PHE A 75 8.41 15.36 -6.24
N THR A 76 7.30 16.05 -6.56
CA THR A 76 7.30 17.48 -6.85
C THR A 76 7.68 18.29 -5.62
N ALA A 77 7.13 17.95 -4.45
CA ALA A 77 7.38 18.67 -3.20
C ALA A 77 8.84 18.58 -2.74
N ILE A 78 9.46 17.39 -2.87
CA ILE A 78 10.85 17.18 -2.45
C ILE A 78 11.87 17.48 -3.56
N GLY A 79 11.42 17.75 -4.79
CA GLY A 79 12.28 18.02 -5.93
C GLY A 79 13.12 16.82 -6.39
N PHE A 80 12.56 15.61 -6.33
CA PHE A 80 13.27 14.38 -6.68
C PHE A 80 12.55 13.58 -7.78
N GLY A 81 13.33 12.89 -8.60
CA GLY A 81 12.81 12.03 -9.66
C GLY A 81 12.41 12.79 -10.93
N LYS A 82 11.94 12.04 -11.93
CA LYS A 82 11.36 12.60 -13.15
C LYS A 82 9.85 12.43 -13.09
N THR A 83 9.13 13.52 -13.20
CA THR A 83 7.67 13.53 -13.17
C THR A 83 7.12 14.21 -14.42
N HIS A 84 5.91 13.84 -14.80
CA HIS A 84 5.16 14.52 -15.84
C HIS A 84 3.92 15.14 -15.23
N LYS A 85 3.58 16.39 -15.60
CA LYS A 85 2.43 17.12 -15.02
C LYS A 85 1.13 16.31 -15.04
N LYS A 86 0.90 15.56 -16.12
CA LYS A 86 -0.27 14.68 -16.30
C LYS A 86 -0.45 13.61 -15.23
N MET A 87 0.61 13.20 -14.53
CA MET A 87 0.48 12.28 -13.38
C MET A 87 -0.43 12.86 -12.29
N TYR A 88 -0.49 14.19 -12.18
CA TYR A 88 -1.20 14.90 -11.12
C TYR A 88 -2.47 15.61 -11.62
N THR A 89 -2.71 15.64 -12.94
CA THR A 89 -3.87 16.32 -13.55
C THR A 89 -4.80 15.38 -14.29
N ASP A 90 -4.26 14.41 -15.05
CA ASP A 90 -5.04 13.60 -15.98
C ASP A 90 -5.13 12.14 -15.51
N LEU A 91 -4.09 11.63 -14.83
CA LEU A 91 -3.92 10.21 -14.51
C LEU A 91 -4.30 9.85 -13.07
N ALA A 92 -4.45 10.85 -12.19
CA ALA A 92 -4.92 10.65 -10.83
C ALA A 92 -5.65 11.92 -10.36
N SER A 93 -6.73 11.73 -9.62
CA SER A 93 -7.39 12.79 -8.85
C SER A 93 -7.04 12.66 -7.36
N ASP A 94 -7.52 13.62 -6.55
CA ASP A 94 -7.42 13.55 -5.09
C ASP A 94 -8.38 12.51 -4.47
N HIS A 95 -9.19 11.83 -5.29
CA HIS A 95 -10.08 10.79 -4.80
C HIS A 95 -9.25 9.60 -4.25
N PRO A 96 -9.52 9.09 -3.04
CA PRO A 96 -8.68 8.08 -2.40
C PRO A 96 -8.57 6.76 -3.19
N ILE A 97 -9.60 6.42 -3.96
CA ILE A 97 -9.56 5.26 -4.88
C ILE A 97 -8.53 5.49 -5.99
N ASP A 98 -8.46 6.69 -6.56
CA ASP A 98 -7.51 7.00 -7.64
C ASP A 98 -6.07 7.02 -7.13
N LEU A 99 -5.85 7.63 -5.97
CA LEU A 99 -4.55 7.61 -5.30
C LEU A 99 -4.08 6.19 -4.98
N THR A 100 -4.97 5.32 -4.51
CA THR A 100 -4.65 3.92 -4.23
C THR A 100 -4.48 3.12 -5.52
N ARG A 101 -5.27 3.39 -6.57
CA ARG A 101 -5.15 2.74 -7.88
C ARG A 101 -3.79 3.02 -8.49
N TYR A 102 -3.26 4.22 -8.31
CA TYR A 102 -1.92 4.55 -8.77
C TYR A 102 -0.83 3.74 -8.04
N GLN A 103 -1.02 3.40 -6.76
CA GLN A 103 -0.15 2.44 -6.07
C GLN A 103 -0.24 1.03 -6.68
N VAL A 104 -1.46 0.55 -6.98
CA VAL A 104 -1.70 -0.76 -7.63
C VAL A 104 -1.11 -0.81 -9.04
N ALA A 105 -1.21 0.27 -9.80
CA ALA A 105 -0.65 0.38 -11.15
C ALA A 105 0.87 0.12 -11.16
N ASN A 106 1.56 0.61 -10.12
CA ASN A 106 3.00 0.38 -9.94
C ASN A 106 3.34 -1.06 -9.51
N CYS A 107 2.35 -1.86 -9.11
CA CYS A 107 2.48 -3.30 -8.92
C CYS A 107 2.19 -4.09 -10.21
N TYR A 108 2.66 -3.59 -11.35
CA TYR A 108 2.35 -4.11 -12.70
C TYR A 108 0.84 -4.27 -12.95
N MET A 109 0.09 -3.18 -12.73
CA MET A 109 -1.37 -3.16 -12.89
C MET A 109 -2.09 -4.23 -12.04
N GLY A 110 -1.54 -4.53 -10.86
CA GLY A 110 -2.10 -5.52 -9.94
C GLY A 110 -1.70 -6.97 -10.23
N ARG A 111 -0.85 -7.24 -11.24
CA ARG A 111 -0.31 -8.59 -11.47
C ARG A 111 0.42 -9.12 -10.24
N VAL A 112 1.19 -8.26 -9.59
CA VAL A 112 1.69 -8.53 -8.24
C VAL A 112 0.71 -7.93 -7.25
N GLY A 113 0.22 -8.76 -6.34
CA GLY A 113 -0.83 -8.36 -5.43
C GLY A 113 -0.44 -7.22 -4.53
N MET A 114 -1.32 -6.24 -4.35
CA MET A 114 -1.12 -5.18 -3.36
C MET A 114 -2.13 -5.29 -2.23
N ILE A 115 -1.63 -5.35 -1.00
CA ILE A 115 -2.44 -5.24 0.22
C ILE A 115 -2.15 -3.93 0.95
N ASN A 116 -3.20 -3.29 1.47
CA ASN A 116 -3.06 -2.10 2.30
C ASN A 116 -3.13 -2.42 3.80
N SER A 117 -2.75 -1.43 4.61
CA SER A 117 -3.02 -1.42 6.05
C SER A 117 -3.84 -0.19 6.43
N GLY A 118 -4.84 -0.35 7.32
CA GLY A 118 -5.76 0.72 7.75
C GLY A 118 -5.20 1.73 8.77
N GLY A 119 -3.89 1.86 8.93
CA GLY A 119 -3.29 2.80 9.89
C GLY A 119 -3.25 2.30 11.35
N ALA A 120 -2.97 3.21 12.29
CA ALA A 120 -2.87 2.90 13.72
C ALA A 120 -4.26 2.62 14.34
N SER A 121 -4.30 1.87 15.45
CA SER A 121 -5.54 1.65 16.21
C SER A 121 -5.98 2.93 16.91
N GLY A 122 -7.29 3.14 17.00
CA GLY A 122 -7.88 4.28 17.71
C GLY A 122 -9.40 4.15 17.79
N GLU A 123 -10.08 5.29 17.86
CA GLU A 123 -11.54 5.34 17.77
C GLU A 123 -12.01 4.93 16.36
N ASN A 124 -13.15 4.23 16.28
CA ASN A 124 -13.77 3.81 15.02
C ASN A 124 -12.93 2.86 14.14
N ASP A 125 -12.11 2.01 14.76
CA ASP A 125 -11.26 1.02 14.05
C ASP A 125 -12.02 0.16 13.04
N LEU A 126 -13.24 -0.28 13.37
CA LEU A 126 -14.09 -1.07 12.47
C LEU A 126 -14.44 -0.30 11.19
N ALA A 127 -15.01 0.90 11.34
CA ALA A 127 -15.40 1.75 10.21
C ALA A 127 -14.18 2.13 9.34
N GLN A 128 -13.04 2.42 9.97
CA GLN A 128 -11.80 2.70 9.25
C GLN A 128 -11.27 1.49 8.48
N ALA A 129 -11.33 0.29 9.07
CA ALA A 129 -10.92 -0.95 8.43
C ALA A 129 -11.79 -1.25 7.21
N VAL A 130 -13.12 -1.15 7.35
CA VAL A 130 -14.08 -1.31 6.25
C VAL A 130 -13.83 -0.28 5.16
N ARG A 131 -13.72 1.01 5.50
CA ARG A 131 -13.43 2.07 4.51
C ARG A 131 -12.13 1.81 3.76
N THR A 132 -11.07 1.41 4.47
CA THR A 132 -9.78 1.08 3.85
C THR A 132 -9.91 -0.11 2.89
N ALA A 133 -10.66 -1.15 3.30
CA ALA A 133 -10.93 -2.32 2.47
C ALA A 133 -11.71 -1.97 1.21
N VAL A 134 -12.76 -1.15 1.33
CA VAL A 134 -13.54 -0.68 0.18
C VAL A 134 -12.63 0.07 -0.79
N ILE A 135 -11.83 1.01 -0.32
CA ILE A 135 -10.92 1.79 -1.18
C ILE A 135 -9.90 0.88 -1.87
N ASN A 136 -9.26 -0.05 -1.13
CA ASN A 136 -8.27 -0.95 -1.70
C ASN A 136 -8.89 -1.87 -2.77
N LYS A 137 -10.05 -2.50 -2.47
CA LYS A 137 -10.76 -3.35 -3.44
C LYS A 137 -11.17 -2.58 -4.69
N ARG A 138 -11.80 -1.42 -4.51
CA ARG A 138 -12.23 -0.55 -5.64
C ARG A 138 -11.04 -0.09 -6.49
N ALA A 139 -9.86 0.08 -5.89
CA ALA A 139 -8.63 0.45 -6.59
C ALA A 139 -7.95 -0.73 -7.33
N GLY A 140 -8.43 -1.96 -7.16
CA GLY A 140 -7.81 -3.17 -7.73
C GLY A 140 -6.77 -3.84 -6.82
N GLY A 141 -6.67 -3.43 -5.55
CA GLY A 141 -5.92 -4.16 -4.54
C GLY A 141 -6.64 -5.43 -4.10
N MET A 142 -5.91 -6.35 -3.47
CA MET A 142 -6.38 -7.72 -3.20
C MET A 142 -6.62 -8.04 -1.73
N GLY A 143 -6.46 -7.07 -0.83
CA GLY A 143 -6.58 -7.39 0.59
C GLY A 143 -6.08 -6.31 1.53
N LEU A 144 -6.34 -6.56 2.82
CA LEU A 144 -5.78 -5.81 3.92
C LEU A 144 -4.95 -6.74 4.81
N ILE A 145 -3.95 -6.16 5.46
CA ILE A 145 -3.27 -6.77 6.60
C ILE A 145 -3.58 -5.99 7.87
N SER A 146 -4.15 -6.68 8.85
CA SER A 146 -4.52 -6.12 10.16
C SER A 146 -3.65 -6.71 11.26
N GLY A 147 -3.10 -5.85 12.10
CA GLY A 147 -2.33 -6.22 13.28
C GLY A 147 -3.02 -5.73 14.53
N ARG A 148 -2.45 -4.67 15.15
CA ARG A 148 -2.97 -4.04 16.38
C ARG A 148 -4.48 -3.78 16.37
N LYS A 149 -5.04 -3.31 15.25
CA LYS A 149 -6.49 -3.06 15.10
C LYS A 149 -7.37 -4.29 15.39
N ALA A 150 -6.91 -5.49 15.06
CA ALA A 150 -7.63 -6.73 15.36
C ALA A 150 -7.20 -7.32 16.71
N PHE A 151 -5.89 -7.39 16.97
CA PHE A 151 -5.34 -8.21 18.05
C PHE A 151 -5.13 -7.48 19.40
N GLN A 152 -5.32 -6.15 19.47
CA GLN A 152 -5.31 -5.39 20.73
C GLN A 152 -6.74 -5.08 21.24
N LYS A 153 -7.74 -5.76 20.69
CA LYS A 153 -9.15 -5.65 21.09
C LYS A 153 -9.59 -6.90 21.84
N PRO A 154 -10.71 -6.85 22.58
CA PRO A 154 -11.40 -8.07 23.00
C PRO A 154 -11.58 -9.03 21.82
N MET A 155 -11.45 -10.34 22.06
CA MET A 155 -11.49 -11.37 21.00
C MET A 155 -12.68 -11.19 20.05
N LYS A 156 -13.87 -10.96 20.61
CA LYS A 156 -15.11 -10.76 19.84
C LYS A 156 -14.97 -9.61 18.84
N ASP A 157 -14.50 -8.46 19.29
CA ASP A 157 -14.38 -7.25 18.48
C ASP A 157 -13.28 -7.40 17.41
N GLY A 158 -12.19 -8.12 17.74
CA GLY A 158 -11.14 -8.46 16.79
C GLY A 158 -11.63 -9.37 15.66
N VAL A 159 -12.41 -10.41 16.01
CA VAL A 159 -13.06 -11.32 15.04
C VAL A 159 -14.05 -10.56 14.17
N GLU A 160 -14.91 -9.73 14.77
CA GLU A 160 -15.86 -8.89 14.03
C GLU A 160 -15.15 -7.98 13.02
N LEU A 161 -14.05 -7.34 13.41
CA LEU A 161 -13.26 -6.49 12.53
C LEU A 161 -12.66 -7.27 11.35
N LEU A 162 -12.15 -8.48 11.57
CA LEU A 162 -11.58 -9.32 10.52
C LEU A 162 -12.68 -9.80 9.55
N ASN A 163 -13.83 -10.22 10.07
CA ASN A 163 -14.97 -10.64 9.25
C ASN A 163 -15.49 -9.47 8.39
N ALA A 164 -15.63 -8.28 8.96
CA ALA A 164 -16.08 -7.11 8.22
C ALA A 164 -15.13 -6.74 7.05
N ILE A 165 -13.81 -6.95 7.22
CA ILE A 165 -12.86 -6.81 6.10
C ILE A 165 -13.11 -7.88 5.04
N GLN A 166 -13.29 -9.14 5.44
CA GLN A 166 -13.56 -10.25 4.51
C GLN A 166 -14.86 -10.03 3.73
N ASP A 167 -15.92 -9.58 4.39
CA ASP A 167 -17.22 -9.28 3.80
C ASP A 167 -17.09 -8.24 2.68
N VAL A 168 -16.24 -7.22 2.85
CA VAL A 168 -15.97 -6.25 1.77
C VAL A 168 -15.39 -6.93 0.53
N TYR A 169 -14.49 -7.90 0.67
CA TYR A 169 -13.91 -8.62 -0.47
C TYR A 169 -14.86 -9.65 -1.08
N LEU A 170 -15.75 -10.23 -0.27
CA LEU A 170 -16.78 -11.17 -0.73
C LEU A 170 -18.00 -10.47 -1.35
N GLU A 171 -18.27 -9.21 -1.01
CA GLU A 171 -19.43 -8.45 -1.48
C GLU A 171 -19.33 -8.14 -2.99
N PRO A 172 -20.19 -8.73 -3.84
CA PRO A 172 -20.13 -8.56 -5.30
C PRO A 172 -20.40 -7.12 -5.77
N GLY A 173 -21.17 -6.34 -5.02
CA GLY A 173 -21.49 -4.95 -5.35
C GLY A 173 -20.29 -3.99 -5.25
N ILE A 174 -19.22 -4.38 -4.55
CA ILE A 174 -18.00 -3.58 -4.45
C ILE A 174 -17.06 -4.02 -5.57
N THR A 175 -17.25 -3.47 -6.76
CA THR A 175 -16.46 -3.76 -7.96
C THR A 175 -15.17 -2.93 -8.03
N ILE A 176 -14.25 -3.29 -8.91
CA ILE A 176 -13.16 -2.38 -9.28
C ILE A 176 -13.78 -1.14 -9.97
N ALA A 177 -13.33 0.04 -9.57
CA ALA A 177 -13.80 1.33 -10.06
C ALA A 177 -13.05 1.79 -11.30
#